data_AF-A0A931A670-F1
#
_entry.id   AF-A0A931A670-F1
#
_cell.length_a   1.000
_cell.length_b   1.000
_cell.length_c   1.000
_cell.angle_alpha   90.00
_cell.angle_beta   90.00
_cell.angle_gamma   90.00
#
_symmetry.space_group_name_H-M   'P 1'
#
loop_
_entity.id
_entity.type
_entity.pdbx_description
1 polymer ?
#
loop_
_entity_poly.entity_id
_entity_poly.type
_entity_poly.pdbx_seq_one_letter_code
_entity_poly.pdbx_strand_id
1 'polypeptide(L)'
;MTASIIAPFGRWPSPMTGLDVAAVDATVEWIDFVGHRECWVENLPIDDGRDALMAFDGDHITELLPGRHVRSRIIEYGVRPWAPVGADGVVFSDVADGRVHRPFPDGEVRPLTPVAEGVRYGDFTIWRESEV
;
A
#
# COMPACT_ATOMS: atom_id res chain seq x y z
N MET A 1 -3.76 -8.22 -40.76
CA MET A 1 -4.14 -9.64 -40.54
C MET A 1 -2.85 -10.43 -40.42
N THR A 2 -2.50 -10.90 -39.24
CA THR A 2 -1.35 -11.80 -39.03
C THR A 2 -1.73 -13.19 -39.55
N ALA A 3 -0.87 -13.79 -40.38
CA ALA A 3 -1.07 -15.14 -40.88
C ALA A 3 -0.98 -16.15 -39.72
N SER A 4 -1.89 -17.13 -39.69
CA SER A 4 -1.85 -18.23 -38.72
C SER A 4 -0.64 -19.12 -39.01
N ILE A 5 0.12 -19.46 -37.97
CA ILE A 5 1.33 -20.30 -38.04
C ILE A 5 1.14 -21.59 -37.24
N ILE A 6 1.57 -22.72 -37.80
CA ILE A 6 1.64 -23.99 -37.08
C ILE A 6 3.02 -24.05 -36.40
N ALA A 7 3.05 -24.16 -35.07
CA ALA A 7 4.28 -24.32 -34.30
C ALA A 7 4.10 -25.36 -33.17
N PRO A 8 5.19 -26.01 -32.70
CA PRO A 8 5.15 -26.92 -31.56
C PRO A 8 4.62 -26.26 -30.29
N PHE A 9 4.06 -27.06 -29.38
CA PHE A 9 3.65 -26.58 -28.05
C PHE A 9 4.83 -25.89 -27.33
N GLY A 10 4.55 -24.73 -26.73
CA GLY A 10 5.55 -23.90 -26.06
C GLY A 10 6.43 -23.05 -26.98
N ARG A 11 6.21 -23.07 -28.31
CA ARG A 11 6.98 -22.26 -29.29
C ARG A 11 6.15 -21.26 -30.07
N TRP A 12 4.92 -20.99 -29.64
CA TRP A 12 4.14 -19.91 -30.22
C TRP A 12 4.76 -18.56 -29.83
N PRO A 13 4.97 -17.65 -30.80
CA PRO A 13 5.45 -16.32 -30.48
C PRO A 13 4.43 -15.60 -29.60
N SER A 14 4.86 -15.17 -28.44
CA SER A 14 4.06 -14.37 -27.50
C SER A 14 4.46 -12.91 -27.62
N PRO A 15 3.50 -11.97 -27.74
CA PRO A 15 3.78 -10.54 -27.64
C PRO A 15 4.06 -10.12 -26.19
N MET A 16 3.70 -10.96 -25.20
CA MET A 16 3.97 -10.73 -23.78
C MET A 16 5.33 -11.30 -23.40
N THR A 17 6.16 -10.45 -22.80
CA THR A 17 7.46 -10.77 -22.23
C THR A 17 7.34 -11.13 -20.74
N GLY A 18 8.40 -11.69 -20.16
CA GLY A 18 8.45 -11.91 -18.70
C GLY A 18 8.36 -10.60 -17.90
N LEU A 19 8.84 -9.48 -18.47
CA LEU A 19 8.74 -8.16 -17.85
C LEU A 19 7.29 -7.67 -17.81
N ASP A 20 6.52 -7.90 -18.88
CA ASP A 20 5.11 -7.52 -18.92
C ASP A 20 4.31 -8.25 -17.83
N VAL A 21 4.65 -9.52 -17.57
CA VAL A 21 4.01 -10.28 -16.48
C VAL A 21 4.39 -9.71 -15.12
N ALA A 22 5.67 -9.42 -14.89
CA ALA A 22 6.14 -8.87 -13.62
C ALA A 22 5.61 -7.46 -13.33
N ALA A 23 5.30 -6.67 -14.36
CA ALA A 23 4.82 -5.30 -14.22
C ALA A 23 3.32 -5.19 -13.87
N VAL A 24 2.53 -6.24 -14.08
CA VAL A 24 1.05 -6.20 -13.99
C VAL A 24 0.53 -6.67 -12.62
N ASP A 25 1.39 -7.16 -11.74
CA ASP A 25 1.00 -7.81 -10.47
C ASP A 25 0.63 -6.84 -9.33
N ALA A 26 0.07 -5.67 -9.68
CA ALA A 26 -0.40 -4.70 -8.70
C ALA A 26 -1.69 -5.21 -8.02
N THR A 27 -1.57 -5.63 -6.76
CA THR A 27 -2.72 -5.98 -5.92
C THR A 27 -3.25 -4.74 -5.21
N VAL A 28 -4.57 -4.56 -5.21
CA VAL A 28 -5.27 -3.51 -4.46
C VAL A 28 -5.90 -4.13 -3.22
N GLU A 29 -5.53 -3.62 -2.04
CA GLU A 29 -5.99 -4.13 -0.75
C GLU A 29 -6.31 -3.00 0.24
N TRP A 30 -6.93 -3.35 1.38
CA TRP A 30 -7.08 -2.48 2.54
C TRP A 30 -7.79 -1.14 2.24
N ILE A 31 -8.85 -1.19 1.44
CA ILE A 31 -9.64 -0.01 1.05
C ILE A 31 -10.36 0.60 2.25
N ASP A 32 -10.28 1.93 2.39
CA ASP A 32 -11.08 2.73 3.33
C ASP A 32 -11.03 4.22 2.95
N PHE A 33 -11.66 5.09 3.72
CA PHE A 33 -11.80 6.50 3.42
C PHE A 33 -10.97 7.38 4.37
N VAL A 34 -10.30 8.38 3.80
CA VAL A 34 -9.78 9.53 4.57
C VAL A 34 -10.57 10.77 4.16
N GLY A 35 -11.61 11.07 4.94
CA GLY A 35 -12.57 12.13 4.60
C GLY A 35 -13.41 11.70 3.41
N HIS A 36 -13.30 12.42 2.30
CA HIS A 36 -13.97 12.09 1.03
C HIS A 36 -13.11 11.27 0.07
N ARG A 37 -11.84 11.06 0.39
CA ARG A 37 -10.90 10.34 -0.49
C ARG A 37 -11.05 8.85 -0.29
N GLU A 38 -11.15 8.13 -1.40
CA GLU A 38 -11.07 6.67 -1.44
C GLU A 38 -9.60 6.29 -1.40
N CYS A 39 -9.17 5.52 -0.40
CA CYS A 39 -7.77 5.16 -0.21
C CYS A 39 -7.59 3.64 -0.20
N TRP A 40 -6.49 3.16 -0.77
CA TRP A 40 -6.14 1.75 -0.81
C TRP A 40 -4.63 1.55 -0.75
N VAL A 41 -4.21 0.36 -0.38
CA VAL A 41 -2.81 -0.05 -0.54
C VAL A 41 -2.67 -0.72 -1.89
N GLU A 42 -1.70 -0.25 -2.67
CA GLU A 42 -1.35 -0.82 -3.97
C GLU A 42 0.08 -1.34 -3.92
N ASN A 43 0.28 -2.61 -4.31
CA ASN A 43 1.62 -3.12 -4.52
C ASN A 43 2.19 -2.55 -5.82
N LEU A 44 3.41 -1.99 -5.77
CA LEU A 44 4.09 -1.40 -6.91
C LEU A 44 5.31 -2.26 -7.31
N PRO A 45 5.17 -3.22 -8.26
CA PRO A 45 6.26 -4.13 -8.62
C PRO A 45 7.53 -3.43 -9.13
N ILE A 46 7.36 -2.31 -9.84
CA ILE A 46 8.49 -1.54 -10.40
C ILE A 46 9.21 -0.68 -9.34
N ASP A 47 8.64 -0.57 -8.15
CA ASP A 47 9.19 0.18 -7.01
C ASP A 47 9.57 -0.78 -5.89
N ASP A 48 10.43 -1.76 -6.21
CA ASP A 48 10.94 -2.79 -5.29
C ASP A 48 9.82 -3.59 -4.56
N GLY A 49 8.65 -3.71 -5.20
CA GLY A 49 7.48 -4.37 -4.62
C GLY A 49 6.88 -3.61 -3.43
N ARG A 50 7.08 -2.29 -3.36
CA ARG A 50 6.59 -1.44 -2.27
C ARG A 50 5.08 -1.38 -2.25
N ASP A 51 4.51 -1.56 -1.06
CA ASP A 51 3.11 -1.31 -0.77
C ASP A 51 2.89 0.20 -0.53
N ALA A 52 2.28 0.90 -1.49
CA ALA A 52 2.02 2.34 -1.46
C ALA A 52 0.57 2.63 -1.03
N LEU A 53 0.36 3.65 -0.19
CA LEU A 53 -0.98 4.11 0.15
C LEU A 53 -1.45 5.14 -0.89
N MET A 54 -2.37 4.74 -1.75
CA MET A 54 -2.95 5.54 -2.82
C MET A 54 -4.25 6.20 -2.35
N ALA A 55 -4.60 7.31 -2.99
CA ALA A 55 -5.84 8.03 -2.74
C ALA A 55 -6.42 8.58 -4.04
N PHE A 56 -7.74 8.44 -4.20
CA PHE A 56 -8.55 9.08 -5.23
C PHE A 56 -9.42 10.16 -4.61
N ASP A 57 -9.38 11.37 -5.16
CA ASP A 57 -10.15 12.53 -4.67
C ASP A 57 -11.45 12.81 -5.46
N GLY A 58 -11.73 11.99 -6.47
CA GLY A 58 -12.84 12.19 -7.42
C GLY A 58 -12.37 12.57 -8.83
N ASP A 59 -11.13 13.07 -8.96
CA ASP A 59 -10.54 13.48 -10.24
C ASP A 59 -9.17 12.82 -10.49
N HIS A 60 -8.32 12.72 -9.47
CA HIS A 60 -6.93 12.26 -9.59
C HIS A 60 -6.59 11.16 -8.59
N ILE A 61 -5.75 10.23 -9.03
CA ILE A 61 -5.11 9.24 -8.16
C ILE A 61 -3.72 9.78 -7.78
N THR A 62 -3.42 9.79 -6.49
CA THR A 62 -2.14 10.25 -5.94
C THR A 62 -1.65 9.31 -4.84
N GLU A 63 -0.34 9.28 -4.60
CA GLU A 63 0.23 8.59 -3.44
C GLU A 63 0.09 9.49 -2.20
N LEU A 64 -0.64 9.02 -1.18
CA LEU A 64 -0.91 9.78 0.04
C LEU A 64 0.32 9.90 0.94
N LEU A 65 1.23 8.92 0.87
CA LEU A 65 2.45 8.85 1.68
C LEU A 65 3.69 8.55 0.82
N PRO A 66 4.15 9.52 -0.02
CA PRO A 66 5.26 9.32 -0.95
C PRO A 66 6.50 8.69 -0.31
N GLY A 67 6.96 7.58 -0.88
CA GLY A 67 8.19 6.89 -0.49
C GLY A 67 8.10 6.09 0.81
N ARG A 68 6.90 5.92 1.37
CA ARG A 68 6.66 5.05 2.53
C ARG A 68 6.27 3.64 2.07
N HIS A 69 6.60 2.64 2.88
CA HIS A 69 6.24 1.25 2.61
C HIS A 69 5.17 0.79 3.61
N VAL A 70 3.91 0.98 3.24
CA VAL A 70 2.72 0.87 4.09
C VAL A 70 2.29 -0.60 4.23
N ARG A 71 3.06 -1.34 5.04
CA ARG A 71 2.88 -2.79 5.23
C ARG A 71 3.10 -3.18 6.69
N SER A 72 2.33 -4.16 7.14
CA SER A 72 2.54 -4.84 8.43
C SER A 72 3.14 -6.23 8.21
N ARG A 73 3.98 -6.68 9.15
CA ARG A 73 4.50 -8.06 9.21
C ARG A 73 3.91 -8.87 10.35
N ILE A 74 2.80 -8.42 10.95
CA ILE A 74 2.04 -9.28 11.87
C ILE A 74 1.74 -10.60 11.14
N ILE A 75 1.98 -11.73 11.82
CA ILE A 75 1.87 -13.10 11.29
C ILE A 75 2.66 -13.38 9.99
N GLU A 76 3.67 -12.57 9.65
CA GLU A 76 4.49 -12.59 8.41
C GLU A 76 3.74 -12.37 7.09
N TYR A 77 2.45 -12.67 7.03
CA TYR A 77 1.58 -12.32 5.90
C TYR A 77 1.21 -10.85 5.91
N GLY A 78 1.00 -10.29 7.10
CA GLY A 78 0.48 -8.95 7.30
C GLY A 78 -0.98 -8.93 7.70
N VAL A 79 -1.38 -7.77 8.18
CA VAL A 79 -2.76 -7.37 8.48
C VAL A 79 -2.94 -5.95 7.94
N ARG A 80 -4.16 -5.40 8.05
CA ARG A 80 -4.45 -4.03 7.63
C ARG A 80 -3.40 -3.04 8.20
N PRO A 81 -2.58 -2.39 7.36
CA PRO A 81 -1.40 -1.67 7.85
C PRO A 81 -1.69 -0.22 8.19
N TRP A 82 -2.89 0.30 7.94
CA TRP A 82 -3.24 1.70 8.10
C TRP A 82 -4.69 1.90 8.54
N ALA A 83 -4.98 3.05 9.15
CA ALA A 83 -6.33 3.48 9.48
C ALA A 83 -6.46 5.01 9.39
N PRO A 84 -7.65 5.53 9.03
CA PRO A 84 -7.91 6.97 9.05
C PRO A 84 -7.94 7.52 10.48
N VAL A 85 -7.52 8.79 10.62
CA VAL A 85 -7.56 9.54 11.88
C VAL A 85 -8.29 10.85 11.63
N GLY A 86 -9.58 10.90 11.98
CA GLY A 86 -10.42 12.06 11.67
C GLY A 86 -10.71 12.17 10.17
N ALA A 87 -10.86 13.40 9.67
CA ALA A 87 -11.24 13.65 8.26
C ALA A 87 -10.04 13.74 7.30
N ASP A 88 -8.84 13.98 7.82
CA ASP A 88 -7.66 14.34 7.02
C ASP A 88 -6.39 13.57 7.42
N GLY A 89 -6.39 12.91 8.58
CA GLY A 89 -5.25 12.18 9.11
C GLY A 89 -5.23 10.70 8.75
N VAL A 90 -4.04 10.12 8.87
CA VAL A 90 -3.79 8.68 8.76
C VAL A 90 -2.79 8.24 9.81
N VAL A 91 -2.93 7.00 10.28
CA VAL A 91 -1.87 6.28 10.98
C VAL A 91 -1.54 5.03 10.18
N PHE A 92 -0.26 4.66 10.12
CA PHE A 92 0.17 3.52 9.34
C PHE A 92 1.38 2.81 9.96
N SER A 93 1.53 1.53 9.65
CA SER A 93 2.74 0.75 9.93
C SER A 93 3.66 0.87 8.73
N ASP A 94 4.92 1.23 8.98
CA ASP A 94 5.95 1.20 7.96
C ASP A 94 6.82 -0.05 8.13
N VAL A 95 6.94 -0.87 7.09
CA VAL A 95 7.75 -2.09 7.17
C VAL A 95 9.26 -1.79 7.17
N ALA A 96 9.68 -0.60 6.72
CA ALA A 96 11.08 -0.21 6.67
C ALA A 96 11.75 -0.17 8.05
N ASP A 97 11.00 0.22 9.09
CA ASP A 97 11.49 0.23 10.47
C ASP A 97 10.57 -0.48 11.47
N GLY A 98 9.44 -1.01 11.02
CA GLY A 98 8.49 -1.77 11.82
C GLY A 98 7.68 -0.93 12.81
N ARG A 99 7.63 0.40 12.64
CA ARG A 99 6.99 1.33 13.59
C ARG A 99 5.70 1.94 13.04
N VAL A 100 4.87 2.41 13.96
CA VAL A 100 3.67 3.19 13.64
C VAL A 100 4.07 4.63 13.38
N HIS A 101 3.59 5.19 12.28
CA HIS A 101 3.86 6.55 11.85
C HIS A 101 2.58 7.33 11.61
N ARG A 102 2.70 8.66 11.68
CA ARG A 102 1.65 9.60 11.32
C ARG A 102 2.25 10.83 10.63
N PRO A 103 1.68 11.28 9.49
CA PRO A 103 1.96 12.60 8.96
C PRO A 103 1.33 13.68 9.85
N PHE A 104 2.07 14.77 10.05
CA PHE A 104 1.64 15.95 10.80
C PHE A 104 1.44 17.15 9.87
N PRO A 105 0.69 18.19 10.30
CA PRO A 105 0.41 19.37 9.48
C PRO A 105 1.65 20.16 9.03
N ASP A 106 2.79 19.94 9.68
CA ASP A 106 4.09 20.52 9.30
C ASP A 106 4.76 19.77 8.15
N GLY A 107 4.12 18.74 7.60
CA GLY A 107 4.61 17.92 6.50
C GLY A 107 5.52 16.76 6.94
N GLU A 108 5.85 16.67 8.23
CA GLU A 108 6.72 15.62 8.74
C GLU A 108 5.95 14.33 9.06
N VAL A 109 6.54 13.19 8.69
CA VAL A 109 6.04 11.87 9.07
C VAL A 109 6.82 11.39 10.28
N ARG A 110 6.16 11.33 11.44
CA ARG A 110 6.81 10.98 12.71
C ARG A 110 6.34 9.64 13.26
N PRO A 111 7.23 8.88 13.90
CA PRO A 111 6.85 7.66 14.57
C PRO A 111 6.08 7.95 15.87
N LEU A 112 5.05 7.16 16.13
CA LEU A 112 4.24 7.18 17.36
C LEU A 112 4.68 6.12 18.37
N THR A 113 5.43 5.11 17.93
CA THR A 113 5.92 4.02 18.77
C THR A 113 7.44 4.07 18.92
N PRO A 114 8.02 3.59 20.04
CA PRO A 114 9.47 3.48 20.18
C PRO A 114 10.05 2.44 19.20
N VAL A 115 11.38 2.45 19.06
CA VAL A 115 12.09 1.35 18.40
C VAL A 115 12.05 0.14 19.34
N ALA A 116 11.53 -0.99 18.85
CA ALA A 116 11.46 -2.24 19.60
C ALA A 116 11.69 -3.44 18.68
N GLU A 117 12.57 -4.33 19.08
CA GLU A 117 12.87 -5.54 18.32
C GLU A 117 11.69 -6.52 18.36
N GLY A 118 11.36 -7.12 17.21
CA GLY A 118 10.29 -8.10 17.09
C GLY A 118 8.86 -7.58 17.25
N VAL A 119 8.66 -6.30 17.61
CA VAL A 119 7.32 -5.71 17.73
C VAL A 119 6.82 -5.26 16.37
N ARG A 120 5.57 -5.59 16.05
CA ARG A 120 4.89 -5.23 14.81
C ARG A 120 3.50 -4.70 15.12
N TYR A 121 3.01 -3.82 14.28
CA TYR A 121 1.75 -3.12 14.46
C TYR A 121 0.87 -3.24 13.22
N GLY A 122 -0.43 -3.01 13.38
CA GLY A 122 -1.43 -3.12 12.33
C GLY A 122 -2.81 -3.28 12.95
N ASP A 123 -3.82 -3.35 12.09
CA ASP A 123 -5.24 -3.50 12.44
C ASP A 123 -5.69 -2.49 13.50
N PHE A 124 -5.40 -1.21 13.24
CA PHE A 124 -5.61 -0.14 14.20
C PHE A 124 -7.09 0.14 14.43
N THR A 125 -7.43 0.41 15.69
CA THR A 125 -8.72 1.02 16.07
C THR A 125 -8.44 2.39 16.67
N ILE A 126 -9.14 3.42 16.16
CA ILE A 126 -9.00 4.81 16.61
C ILE A 126 -10.27 5.19 17.36
N TRP A 127 -10.13 5.68 18.59
CA TRP A 127 -11.23 6.21 19.38
C TRP A 127 -10.93 7.63 19.86
N ARG A 128 -11.99 8.38 20.16
CA ARG A 128 -11.89 9.70 20.77
C ARG A 128 -12.22 9.58 22.25
N GLU A 129 -11.41 10.24 23.09
CA GLU A 129 -11.53 10.13 24.56
C GLU A 129 -12.87 10.66 25.12
N SER A 130 -13.65 11.42 24.34
CA SER A 130 -14.97 11.92 24.73
C SER A 130 -16.12 10.90 24.66
N GLU A 131 -15.84 9.64 24.30
CA GLU A 131 -16.86 8.60 24.05
C GLU A 131 -16.73 7.38 24.99
N VAL A 132 -16.04 7.51 26.13
CA VAL A 132 -15.93 6.48 27.18
C VAL A 132 -16.62 6.94 28.46
#